data_AF-A0A7S2QMW6-F1
#
_entry.id   AF-A0A7S2QMW6-F1
#
_cell.length_a   1.000
_cell.length_b   1.000
_cell.length_c   1.000
_cell.angle_alpha   90.00
_cell.angle_beta   90.00
_cell.angle_gamma   90.00
#
_symmetry.space_group_name_H-M   'P 1'
#
loop_
_entity.id
_entity.type
_entity.pdbx_description
1 polymer ?
#
loop_
_entity_poly.entity_id
_entity_poly.type
_entity_poly.pdbx_seq_one_letter_code
_entity_poly.pdbx_strand_id
1 'polypeptide(L)'
;FAANSGMTPDLPEKLRGVSWMSDNSAHELLATFEGALFDKESRVLRIKLGRQYNWSWSHTCDGWTNWFGQNMSALVCGEIRFRFDPAYSRADLGVRICGCLDVLRCCRCDWSMEDITPEGAEPGSAWRRASAAWGLRNAYTLRKVVSGDGRRLQPTFDAMLQTLRGGAHDGVWIADETVKTHWQVVQGGRPCVDP
;
A
#
# COMPACT_ATOMS: atom_id res chain seq x y z
N PHE A 1 8.87 -22.06 -9.94
CA PHE A 1 8.62 -20.63 -10.19
C PHE A 1 9.26 -20.23 -11.51
N ALA A 2 8.47 -19.78 -12.48
CA ALA A 2 8.94 -18.68 -13.31
C ALA A 2 8.80 -17.42 -12.45
N ALA A 3 9.81 -16.57 -12.36
CA ALA A 3 9.91 -15.44 -11.43
C ALA A 3 8.86 -14.32 -11.61
N ASN A 4 7.77 -14.55 -12.35
CA ASN A 4 6.85 -13.52 -12.85
C ASN A 4 5.38 -13.65 -12.35
N SER A 5 5.02 -14.64 -11.53
CA SER A 5 3.61 -14.92 -11.18
C SER A 5 2.95 -13.92 -10.20
N GLY A 6 3.66 -12.86 -9.80
CA GLY A 6 3.15 -11.78 -8.96
C GLY A 6 3.41 -10.38 -9.51
N MET A 7 4.00 -10.26 -10.71
CA MET A 7 4.32 -8.96 -11.28
C MET A 7 3.14 -8.35 -12.02
N THR A 8 3.04 -7.02 -12.00
CA THR A 8 2.10 -6.25 -12.81
C THR A 8 2.77 -5.88 -14.15
N PRO A 9 2.31 -6.45 -15.29
CA PRO A 9 2.86 -6.10 -16.60
C PRO A 9 2.75 -4.60 -16.87
N ASP A 10 3.74 -4.05 -17.59
CA ASP A 10 3.79 -2.64 -18.00
C ASP A 10 3.77 -1.59 -16.87
N LEU A 11 3.85 -2.02 -15.61
CA LEU A 11 3.91 -1.11 -14.47
C LEU A 11 5.18 -0.25 -14.56
N PRO A 12 5.09 1.08 -14.51
CA PRO A 12 6.26 1.97 -14.50
C PRO A 12 7.22 1.63 -13.36
N GLU A 13 8.52 1.69 -13.63
CA GLU A 13 9.57 1.31 -12.66
C GLU A 13 9.42 2.01 -11.30
N LYS A 14 9.04 3.29 -11.32
CA LYS A 14 8.85 4.07 -10.09
C LYS A 14 7.74 3.54 -9.18
N LEU A 15 6.77 2.80 -9.73
CA LEU A 15 5.67 2.16 -9.01
C LEU A 15 5.98 0.72 -8.57
N ARG A 16 7.09 0.14 -9.03
CA ARG A 16 7.48 -1.24 -8.71
C ARG A 16 8.14 -1.33 -7.34
N GLY A 17 8.09 -2.54 -6.78
CA GLY A 17 8.73 -2.89 -5.51
C GLY A 17 7.77 -2.91 -4.31
N VAL A 18 8.35 -2.81 -3.12
CA VAL A 18 7.61 -2.82 -1.84
C VAL A 18 7.87 -1.52 -1.10
N SER A 19 6.80 -0.90 -0.62
CA SER A 19 6.87 0.34 0.14
C SER A 19 6.40 0.14 1.58
N TRP A 20 7.13 0.74 2.52
CA TRP A 20 6.82 0.82 3.93
C TRP A 20 6.09 2.13 4.24
N MET A 21 4.98 2.06 4.99
CA MET A 21 4.20 3.21 5.40
C MET A 21 4.79 3.81 6.69
N SER A 22 5.76 4.72 6.56
CA SER A 22 6.73 5.03 7.62
C SER A 22 6.20 5.79 8.82
N ASP A 23 5.13 6.55 8.61
CA ASP A 23 4.48 7.46 9.56
C ASP A 23 2.96 7.26 9.50
N ASN A 24 2.51 6.10 9.01
CA ASN A 24 1.10 5.79 8.95
C ASN A 24 0.55 5.54 10.34
N SER A 25 -0.50 6.28 10.67
CA SER A 25 -1.23 6.12 11.92
C SER A 25 -2.17 4.92 11.91
N ALA A 26 -2.39 4.27 10.77
CA ALA A 26 -3.16 3.04 10.71
C ALA A 26 -2.28 1.82 10.96
N HIS A 27 -2.92 0.67 11.18
CA HIS A 27 -2.26 -0.62 11.36
C HIS A 27 -1.74 -1.21 10.05
N GLU A 28 -1.61 -0.44 8.96
CA GLU A 28 -1.08 -0.91 7.67
C GLU A 28 0.42 -0.58 7.58
N LEU A 29 1.22 -1.53 7.07
CA LEU A 29 2.67 -1.47 7.23
C LEU A 29 3.41 -1.47 5.90
N LEU A 30 3.17 -2.49 5.07
CA LEU A 30 3.78 -2.62 3.75
C LEU A 30 2.68 -2.67 2.70
N ALA A 31 2.95 -2.04 1.56
CA ALA A 31 2.13 -2.15 0.36
C ALA A 31 2.98 -2.40 -0.88
N THR A 32 2.39 -3.04 -1.87
CA THR A 32 2.95 -3.17 -3.22
C THR A 32 1.85 -3.04 -4.28
N PHE A 33 2.23 -2.47 -5.42
CA PHE A 33 1.40 -2.41 -6.63
C PHE A 33 1.60 -3.62 -7.54
N GLU A 34 2.49 -4.54 -7.19
CA GLU A 34 2.66 -5.80 -7.87
C GLU A 34 1.45 -6.71 -7.64
N GLY A 35 1.02 -7.44 -8.68
CA GLY A 35 -0.21 -8.24 -8.69
C GLY A 35 -1.49 -7.45 -8.94
N ALA A 36 -1.38 -6.16 -9.23
CA ALA A 36 -2.48 -5.29 -9.63
C ALA A 36 -2.86 -5.50 -11.10
N LEU A 37 -4.01 -4.94 -11.51
CA LEU A 37 -4.36 -4.78 -12.91
C LEU A 37 -4.01 -3.36 -13.35
N PHE A 38 -3.09 -3.22 -14.29
CA PHE A 38 -2.67 -1.91 -14.80
C PHE A 38 -3.09 -1.73 -16.26
N ASP A 39 -3.74 -0.60 -16.53
CA ASP A 39 -4.04 -0.14 -17.88
C ASP A 39 -3.13 1.06 -18.20
N LYS A 40 -2.18 0.84 -19.11
CA LYS A 40 -1.17 1.83 -19.50
C LYS A 40 -1.76 3.01 -20.29
N GLU A 41 -2.82 2.78 -21.08
CA GLU A 41 -3.41 3.82 -21.92
C GLU A 41 -4.16 4.83 -21.05
N SER A 42 -5.01 4.32 -20.15
CA SER A 42 -5.78 5.15 -19.22
C SER A 42 -5.00 5.53 -17.95
N ARG A 43 -3.81 4.94 -17.73
CA ARG A 43 -2.96 5.09 -16.53
C ARG A 43 -3.72 4.78 -15.25
N VAL A 44 -4.56 3.74 -15.30
CA VAL A 44 -5.35 3.29 -14.15
C VAL A 44 -4.79 1.97 -13.63
N LEU A 45 -4.34 2.00 -12.38
CA LEU A 45 -3.98 0.81 -11.62
C LEU A 45 -5.14 0.41 -10.71
N ARG A 46 -5.49 -0.87 -10.70
CA ARG A 46 -6.58 -1.43 -9.90
C ARG A 46 -6.06 -2.54 -9.01
N ILE A 47 -6.26 -2.40 -7.72
CA ILE A 47 -5.93 -3.43 -6.75
C ILE A 47 -7.23 -3.93 -6.16
N LYS A 48 -7.48 -5.23 -6.31
CA LYS A 48 -8.64 -5.87 -5.70
C LYS A 48 -8.39 -5.99 -4.20
N LEU A 49 -9.31 -5.47 -3.40
CA LEU A 49 -9.27 -5.56 -1.96
C LEU A 49 -9.37 -7.04 -1.53
N GLY A 50 -8.62 -7.42 -0.50
CA GLY A 50 -8.55 -8.79 -0.02
C GLY A 50 -7.82 -9.76 -0.95
N ARG A 51 -7.02 -9.28 -1.91
CA ARG A 51 -6.08 -10.13 -2.64
C ARG A 51 -4.79 -10.34 -1.85
N GLN A 52 -4.12 -11.43 -2.18
CA GLN A 52 -2.88 -11.84 -1.52
C GLN A 52 -1.75 -10.86 -1.83
N TYR A 53 -0.87 -10.67 -0.85
CA TYR A 53 0.41 -9.96 -0.94
C TYR A 53 0.36 -8.46 -1.27
N ASN A 54 -0.81 -7.83 -1.40
CA ASN A 54 -0.86 -6.39 -1.69
C ASN A 54 -0.64 -5.50 -0.46
N TRP A 55 -1.14 -5.93 0.71
CA TRP A 55 -1.03 -5.21 1.99
C TRP A 55 -0.57 -6.13 3.12
N SER A 56 0.04 -5.53 4.13
CA SER A 56 0.29 -6.15 5.44
C SER A 56 -0.19 -5.25 6.57
N TRP A 57 -0.57 -5.88 7.68
CA TRP A 57 -1.12 -5.20 8.85
C TRP A 57 -0.37 -5.56 10.12
N SER A 58 -0.44 -4.71 11.14
CA SER A 58 -0.01 -5.01 12.49
C SER A 58 -0.83 -6.18 13.07
N HIS A 59 -0.19 -7.06 13.85
CA HIS A 59 -0.90 -8.11 14.60
C HIS A 59 -1.54 -7.54 15.87
N THR A 60 -2.47 -6.60 15.69
CA THR A 60 -3.30 -5.96 16.74
C THR A 60 -4.76 -6.27 16.47
N CYS A 61 -5.65 -6.03 17.44
CA CYS A 61 -7.10 -6.21 17.24
C CYS A 61 -7.61 -5.42 16.01
N ASP A 62 -7.16 -4.18 15.88
CA ASP A 62 -7.51 -3.30 14.76
C ASP A 62 -6.86 -3.73 13.45
N GLY A 63 -5.63 -4.23 13.47
CA GLY A 63 -4.99 -4.80 12.28
C GLY A 63 -5.74 -6.02 11.76
N TRP A 64 -6.18 -6.91 12.65
CA TRP A 64 -7.07 -8.04 12.30
C TRP A 64 -8.43 -7.57 11.78
N THR A 65 -9.00 -6.54 12.37
CA THR A 65 -10.28 -5.96 11.93
C THR A 65 -10.16 -5.37 10.52
N ASN A 66 -9.08 -4.63 10.24
CA ASN A 66 -8.80 -4.10 8.91
C ASN A 66 -8.56 -5.22 7.89
N TRP A 67 -7.78 -6.24 8.25
CA TRP A 67 -7.58 -7.43 7.42
C TRP A 67 -8.91 -8.11 7.08
N PHE A 68 -9.77 -8.31 8.08
CA PHE A 68 -11.08 -8.93 7.88
C PHE A 68 -11.98 -8.07 6.99
N GLY A 69 -12.03 -6.76 7.21
CA GLY A 69 -12.79 -5.82 6.38
C GLY A 69 -12.35 -5.83 4.92
N GLN A 70 -11.04 -5.86 4.65
CA GLN A 70 -10.53 -6.00 3.28
C GLN A 70 -10.88 -7.35 2.65
N ASN A 71 -10.87 -8.43 3.42
CA ASN A 71 -11.30 -9.75 2.93
C ASN A 71 -12.80 -9.80 2.63
N MET A 72 -13.63 -9.20 3.48
CA MET A 72 -15.06 -9.05 3.21
C MET A 72 -15.32 -8.18 1.98
N SER A 73 -14.45 -7.21 1.71
CA SER A 73 -14.53 -6.38 0.50
C SER A 73 -14.36 -7.22 -0.78
N ALA A 74 -13.66 -8.36 -0.72
CA ALA A 74 -13.56 -9.28 -1.86
C ALA A 74 -14.92 -9.88 -2.26
N LEU A 75 -15.83 -10.10 -1.29
CA LEU A 75 -17.18 -10.62 -1.55
C LEU A 75 -18.05 -9.64 -2.32
N VAL A 76 -17.74 -8.34 -2.22
CA VAL A 76 -18.44 -7.27 -2.92
C VAL A 76 -17.61 -6.70 -4.08
N CYS A 77 -16.66 -7.48 -4.61
CA CYS A 77 -15.79 -7.08 -5.72
C CYS A 77 -15.11 -5.72 -5.48
N GLY A 78 -14.69 -5.47 -4.24
CA GLY A 78 -14.04 -4.25 -3.81
C GLY A 78 -12.69 -4.06 -4.50
N GLU A 79 -12.41 -2.86 -5.01
CA GLU A 79 -11.10 -2.49 -5.55
C GLU A 79 -10.74 -1.04 -5.26
N ILE A 80 -9.44 -0.80 -5.03
CA ILE A 80 -8.85 0.54 -5.02
C ILE A 80 -8.36 0.84 -6.43
N ARG A 81 -8.71 2.01 -6.95
CA ARG A 81 -8.25 2.52 -8.24
C ARG A 81 -7.31 3.68 -8.01
N PHE A 82 -6.18 3.68 -8.70
CA PHE A 82 -5.24 4.78 -8.76
C PHE A 82 -5.25 5.28 -10.19
N ARG A 83 -5.70 6.51 -10.42
CA ARG A 83 -5.62 7.16 -11.72
C ARG A 83 -4.45 8.11 -11.72
N PHE A 84 -3.39 7.75 -12.42
CA PHE A 84 -2.17 8.54 -12.48
C PHE A 84 -2.24 9.65 -13.54
N ASP A 85 -1.59 10.77 -13.26
CA ASP A 85 -1.28 11.78 -14.24
C ASP A 85 -0.26 11.26 -15.30
N PRO A 86 -0.04 11.97 -16.42
CA PRO A 86 0.87 11.49 -17.47
C PRO A 86 2.33 11.28 -17.03
N ALA A 87 2.81 12.06 -16.05
CA ALA A 87 4.16 11.93 -15.49
C ALA A 87 4.25 10.87 -14.38
N TYR A 88 3.10 10.27 -14.05
CA TYR A 88 2.87 9.44 -12.87
C TYR A 88 3.25 10.15 -11.56
N SER A 89 3.42 11.46 -11.50
CA SER A 89 3.80 12.21 -10.29
C SER A 89 2.69 12.28 -9.26
N ARG A 90 1.44 12.10 -9.69
CA ARG A 90 0.27 12.13 -8.82
C ARG A 90 -0.74 11.08 -9.25
N ALA A 91 -1.48 10.54 -8.29
CA ALA A 91 -2.67 9.75 -8.52
C ALA A 91 -3.84 10.26 -7.68
N ASP A 92 -5.02 10.26 -8.28
CA ASP A 92 -6.28 10.33 -7.54
C ASP A 92 -6.78 8.90 -7.27
N LEU A 93 -7.25 8.65 -6.05
CA LEU A 93 -7.67 7.34 -5.61
C LEU A 93 -9.20 7.24 -5.55
N GLY A 94 -9.73 6.08 -5.92
CA GLY A 94 -11.14 5.73 -5.80
C GLY A 94 -11.31 4.36 -5.16
N VAL A 95 -12.39 4.14 -4.42
CA VAL A 95 -12.76 2.80 -3.90
C VAL A 95 -14.05 2.39 -4.58
N ARG A 96 -13.99 1.34 -5.40
CA ARG A 96 -15.18 0.78 -6.03
C ARG A 96 -15.66 -0.48 -5.35
N ILE A 97 -16.96 -0.58 -5.16
CA ILE A 97 -17.66 -1.78 -4.70
C ILE A 97 -18.69 -2.18 -5.77
N CYS A 98 -18.86 -3.49 -5.98
CA CYS A 98 -19.74 -4.09 -6.98
C CYS A 98 -19.52 -3.54 -8.41
N GLY A 99 -18.31 -3.08 -8.73
CA GLY A 99 -17.91 -2.54 -10.03
C GLY A 99 -18.46 -1.15 -10.39
N CYS A 100 -19.51 -0.67 -9.71
CA CYS A 100 -20.23 0.56 -10.05
C CYS A 100 -20.23 1.65 -8.98
N LEU A 101 -20.20 1.28 -7.68
CA LEU A 101 -20.33 2.25 -6.59
C LEU A 101 -18.96 2.80 -6.20
N ASP A 102 -18.74 4.09 -6.39
CA ASP A 102 -17.54 4.79 -5.89
C ASP A 102 -17.81 5.30 -4.47
N VAL A 103 -17.33 4.54 -3.48
CA VAL A 103 -17.58 4.79 -2.06
C VAL A 103 -17.01 6.13 -1.62
N LEU A 104 -15.81 6.48 -2.10
CA LEU A 104 -15.17 7.73 -1.71
C LEU A 104 -16.00 8.93 -2.19
N ARG A 105 -16.45 8.88 -3.45
CA ARG A 105 -17.33 9.92 -3.98
C ARG A 105 -18.65 10.02 -3.22
N CYS A 106 -19.27 8.88 -2.87
CA CYS A 106 -20.51 8.85 -2.09
C CYS A 106 -20.33 9.46 -0.68
N CYS A 107 -19.17 9.23 -0.06
CA CYS A 107 -18.86 9.71 1.28
C CYS A 107 -18.20 11.10 1.31
N ARG A 108 -18.05 11.76 0.15
CA ARG A 108 -17.30 13.03 0.00
C ARG A 108 -15.89 12.94 0.59
N CYS A 109 -15.25 11.80 0.33
CA CYS A 109 -13.87 11.54 0.68
C CYS A 109 -13.00 11.72 -0.56
N ASP A 110 -11.89 12.43 -0.40
CA ASP A 110 -10.90 12.61 -1.46
C ASP A 110 -9.61 11.93 -1.03
N TRP A 111 -9.16 10.95 -1.79
CA TRP A 111 -7.89 10.26 -1.55
C TRP A 111 -6.94 10.54 -2.70
N SER A 112 -5.68 10.79 -2.40
CA SER A 112 -4.64 11.07 -3.39
C SER A 112 -3.30 10.49 -2.98
N MET A 113 -2.41 10.38 -3.96
CA MET A 113 -1.02 9.99 -3.78
C MET A 113 -0.13 10.88 -4.63
N GLU A 114 0.98 11.36 -4.08
CA GLU A 114 1.91 12.30 -4.72
C GLU A 114 3.34 11.80 -4.56
N ASP A 115 4.11 11.82 -5.64
CA ASP A 115 5.53 11.49 -5.66
C ASP A 115 6.30 12.64 -5.00
N ILE A 116 6.91 12.34 -3.86
CA ILE A 116 7.72 13.29 -3.07
C ILE A 116 9.18 12.84 -3.00
N THR A 117 9.60 12.04 -3.99
CA THR A 117 10.97 11.57 -4.14
C THR A 117 11.93 12.76 -4.21
N PRO A 118 12.94 12.85 -3.32
CA PRO A 118 13.95 13.89 -3.39
C PRO A 118 14.74 13.85 -4.70
N GLU A 119 15.22 15.01 -5.17
CA GLU A 119 16.09 15.08 -6.33
C GLU A 119 17.36 14.23 -6.11
N GLY A 120 17.73 13.44 -7.13
CA GLY A 120 18.85 12.51 -7.05
C GLY A 120 18.59 11.19 -6.32
N ALA A 121 17.41 11.00 -5.71
CA ALA A 121 17.01 9.71 -5.13
C ALA A 121 16.45 8.75 -6.20
N GLU A 122 16.30 7.48 -5.83
CA GLU A 122 15.67 6.47 -6.69
C GLU A 122 14.23 6.88 -7.04
N PRO A 123 13.81 6.85 -8.32
CA PRO A 123 12.46 7.23 -8.73
C PRO A 123 11.36 6.49 -7.97
N GLY A 124 10.39 7.25 -7.45
CA GLY A 124 9.28 6.72 -6.65
C GLY A 124 9.73 6.11 -5.31
N SER A 125 10.89 6.52 -4.78
CA SER A 125 11.37 6.09 -3.47
C SER A 125 10.51 6.65 -2.32
N ALA A 126 9.77 7.73 -2.54
CA ALA A 126 8.87 8.30 -1.55
C ALA A 126 7.56 8.80 -2.17
N TRP A 127 6.44 8.39 -1.58
CA TRP A 127 5.10 8.85 -1.97
C TRP A 127 4.33 9.34 -0.75
N ARG A 128 3.67 10.48 -0.87
CA ARG A 128 2.72 10.97 0.14
C ARG A 128 1.32 10.51 -0.24
N ARG A 129 0.69 9.69 0.59
CA ARG A 129 -0.73 9.36 0.49
C ARG A 129 -1.51 10.30 1.40
N ALA A 130 -2.51 10.98 0.85
CA ALA A 130 -3.43 11.82 1.62
C ALA A 130 -4.88 11.32 1.51
N SER A 131 -5.66 11.54 2.57
CA SER A 131 -7.11 11.42 2.55
C SER A 131 -7.73 12.62 3.25
N ALA A 132 -8.79 13.17 2.65
CA ALA A 132 -9.65 14.16 3.27
C ALA A 132 -11.08 13.64 3.31
N ALA A 133 -11.77 13.79 4.44
CA ALA A 133 -13.18 13.44 4.60
C ALA A 133 -13.79 14.33 5.67
N TRP A 134 -14.94 14.95 5.40
CA TRP A 134 -15.68 15.75 6.39
C TRP A 134 -14.84 16.81 7.12
N GLY A 135 -13.90 17.45 6.40
CA GLY A 135 -12.98 18.46 6.97
C GLY A 135 -11.76 17.88 7.71
N LEU A 136 -11.75 16.58 8.02
CA LEU A 136 -10.59 15.89 8.56
C LEU A 136 -9.60 15.56 7.44
N ARG A 137 -8.30 15.71 7.73
CA ARG A 137 -7.21 15.38 6.82
C ARG A 137 -6.24 14.43 7.51
N ASN A 138 -5.89 13.36 6.83
CA ASN A 138 -4.85 12.42 7.26
C ASN A 138 -3.87 12.23 6.10
N ALA A 139 -2.59 12.11 6.39
CA ALA A 139 -1.58 11.82 5.39
C ALA A 139 -0.44 11.00 5.99
N TYR A 140 0.16 10.15 5.17
CA TYR A 140 1.32 9.37 5.51
C TYR A 140 2.20 9.15 4.27
N THR A 141 3.38 8.61 4.49
CA THR A 141 4.48 8.47 3.56
C THR A 141 4.73 6.98 3.31
N LEU A 142 4.68 6.59 2.04
CA LEU A 142 5.16 5.30 1.56
C LEU A 142 6.61 5.46 1.12
N ARG A 143 7.53 4.75 1.78
CA ARG A 143 8.96 4.72 1.45
C ARG A 143 9.32 3.39 0.82
N LYS A 144 9.89 3.40 -0.38
CA LYS A 144 10.33 2.18 -1.06
C LYS A 144 11.45 1.53 -0.26
N VAL A 145 11.28 0.27 0.11
CA VAL A 145 12.23 -0.53 0.89
C VAL A 145 12.79 -1.70 0.08
N VAL A 146 12.09 -2.13 -0.96
CA VAL A 146 12.53 -3.12 -1.94
C VAL A 146 12.25 -2.59 -3.34
N SER A 147 13.22 -2.64 -4.25
CA SER A 147 13.06 -2.21 -5.66
C SER A 147 12.27 -3.22 -6.49
N GLY A 148 11.96 -2.85 -7.74
CA GLY A 148 11.22 -3.70 -8.67
C GLY A 148 11.91 -5.03 -9.03
N ASP A 149 13.23 -5.09 -8.90
CA ASP A 149 14.06 -6.29 -9.11
C ASP A 149 14.25 -7.14 -7.83
N GLY A 150 13.66 -6.74 -6.70
CA GLY A 150 13.76 -7.44 -5.42
C GLY A 150 14.96 -7.06 -4.55
N ARG A 151 15.81 -6.10 -4.94
CA ARG A 151 16.91 -5.62 -4.11
C ARG A 151 16.39 -4.79 -2.93
N ARG A 152 16.99 -4.98 -1.76
CA ARG A 152 16.72 -4.16 -0.56
C ARG A 152 17.34 -2.77 -0.72
N LEU A 153 16.59 -1.73 -0.41
CA LEU A 153 17.02 -0.34 -0.53
C LEU A 153 17.50 0.21 0.80
N GLN A 154 18.81 0.35 0.95
CA GLN A 154 19.39 1.00 2.13
C GLN A 154 19.56 2.51 1.93
N PRO A 155 19.42 3.32 2.99
CA PRO A 155 19.23 2.94 4.41
C PRO A 155 17.76 2.71 4.82
N THR A 156 16.81 2.86 3.90
CA THR A 156 15.37 2.85 4.20
C THR A 156 14.87 1.50 4.71
N PHE A 157 15.40 0.39 4.19
CA PHE A 157 15.07 -0.95 4.65
C PHE A 157 15.50 -1.17 6.11
N ASP A 158 16.69 -0.69 6.49
CA ASP A 158 17.16 -0.75 7.88
C ASP A 158 16.31 0.13 8.80
N ALA A 159 15.93 1.33 8.37
CA ALA A 159 15.02 2.20 9.12
C ALA A 159 13.67 1.51 9.38
N MET A 160 13.10 0.85 8.37
CA MET A 160 11.90 0.02 8.52
C MET A 160 12.13 -1.11 9.54
N LEU A 161 13.23 -1.85 9.45
CA LEU A 161 13.50 -2.92 10.41
C LEU A 161 13.66 -2.41 11.85
N GLN A 162 14.22 -1.21 12.04
CA GLN A 162 14.37 -0.60 13.36
C GLN A 162 13.01 -0.28 14.00
N THR A 163 12.01 0.15 13.22
CA THR A 163 10.65 0.37 13.75
C THR A 163 9.95 -0.92 14.16
N LEU A 164 10.29 -2.05 13.54
CA LEU A 164 9.75 -3.37 13.86
C LEU A 164 10.48 -4.07 15.01
N ARG A 165 11.81 -3.91 15.09
CA ARG A 165 12.69 -4.71 15.97
C ARG A 165 13.30 -3.94 17.14
N GLY A 166 13.39 -2.62 17.05
CA GLY A 166 14.11 -1.81 18.02
C GLY A 166 13.40 -1.79 19.37
N GLY A 167 14.05 -2.25 20.43
CA GLY A 167 13.57 -2.05 21.81
C GLY A 167 13.40 -0.57 22.16
N ALA A 168 14.16 0.32 21.50
CA ALA A 168 14.17 1.77 21.69
C ALA A 168 13.16 2.56 20.83
N HIS A 169 12.44 1.90 19.91
CA HIS A 169 11.39 2.56 19.13
C HIS A 169 10.04 2.13 19.72
N ASP A 170 9.37 2.99 20.47
CA ASP A 170 8.13 2.62 21.17
C ASP A 170 6.98 2.30 20.21
N GLY A 171 7.12 2.70 18.94
CA GLY A 171 6.14 2.54 17.86
C GLY A 171 5.78 3.91 17.29
N VAL A 172 4.60 4.04 16.67
CA VAL A 172 4.04 5.34 16.25
C VAL A 172 2.90 5.68 17.21
N TRP A 173 2.89 6.90 17.77
CA TRP A 173 1.81 7.34 18.67
C TRP A 173 0.58 7.78 17.88
N ILE A 174 -0.58 7.17 18.18
CA ILE A 174 -1.85 7.34 17.46
C ILE A 174 -2.98 7.33 18.49
N ALA A 175 -3.77 8.41 18.56
CA ALA A 175 -5.01 8.45 19.33
C ALA A 175 -4.93 7.81 20.74
N ASP A 176 -3.85 8.17 21.48
CA ASP A 176 -3.53 7.73 22.84
C ASP A 176 -2.94 6.32 23.00
N GLU A 177 -2.59 5.64 21.91
CA GLU A 177 -1.82 4.39 21.93
C GLU A 177 -0.52 4.48 21.13
N THR A 178 0.48 3.69 21.51
CA THR A 178 1.65 3.47 20.65
C THR A 178 1.47 2.19 19.84
N VAL A 179 1.34 2.33 18.52
CA VAL A 179 1.27 1.17 17.61
C VAL A 179 2.69 0.73 17.29
N LYS A 180 3.08 -0.42 17.85
CA LYS A 180 4.34 -1.10 17.55
C LYS A 180 4.08 -2.46 16.93
N THR A 181 4.59 -2.65 15.73
CA THR A 181 4.43 -3.93 15.04
C THR A 181 5.53 -4.89 15.46
N HIS A 182 5.16 -5.84 16.33
CA HIS A 182 6.03 -6.98 16.63
C HIS A 182 5.84 -8.14 15.63
N TRP A 183 4.64 -8.24 15.04
CA TRP A 183 4.23 -9.30 14.11
C TRP A 183 3.34 -8.71 13.02
N GLN A 184 3.45 -9.23 11.81
CA GLN A 184 2.67 -8.77 10.65
C GLN A 184 1.65 -9.82 10.24
N VAL A 185 0.42 -9.40 10.02
CA VAL A 185 -0.60 -10.17 9.32
C VAL A 185 -0.38 -9.94 7.83
N VAL A 186 -0.17 -11.01 7.08
CA VAL A 186 -0.03 -10.97 5.63
C VAL A 186 -1.02 -11.96 5.04
N GLN A 187 -1.84 -11.49 4.10
CA GLN A 187 -2.67 -12.41 3.33
C GLN A 187 -1.81 -13.07 2.25
N GLY A 188 -1.50 -14.34 2.44
CA GLY A 188 -0.74 -15.15 1.48
C GLY A 188 -1.48 -16.43 1.11
N GLY A 189 -1.14 -16.98 -0.05
CA GLY A 189 -1.49 -18.35 -0.41
C GLY A 189 -0.32 -19.28 -0.12
N ARG A 190 -0.58 -20.53 0.27
CA ARG A 190 0.44 -21.56 0.05
C ARG A 190 0.58 -21.71 -1.46
N PRO A 191 1.79 -21.74 -2.04
CA PRO A 191 1.93 -22.17 -3.42
C PRO A 191 1.32 -23.55 -3.53
N CYS A 192 0.36 -23.74 -4.44
CA CYS A 192 0.04 -25.07 -4.92
C CYS A 192 1.34 -25.57 -5.55
N VAL A 193 2.05 -26.43 -4.84
CA VAL A 193 3.12 -27.21 -5.46
C VAL A 193 2.36 -28.23 -6.28
N ASP A 194 2.33 -28.04 -7.61
CA ASP A 194 1.90 -29.13 -8.48
C ASP A 194 2.77 -30.35 -8.13
N PRO A 195 2.17 -31.49 -7.76
CA PRO A 195 2.91 -32.68 -7.36
C PRO A 195 3.80 -33.23 -8.48
#